data_AF-A0A9D6JBW5-F1
#
_entry.id   AF-A0A9D6JBW5-F1
#
_cell.length_a   1.000
_cell.length_b   1.000
_cell.length_c   1.000
_cell.angle_alpha   90.00
_cell.angle_beta   90.00
_cell.angle_gamma   90.00
#
_symmetry.space_group_name_H-M   'P 1'
#
loop_
_entity.id
_entity.type
_entity.pdbx_description
1 polymer ?
#
loop_
_entity_poly.entity_id
_entity_poly.type
_entity_poly.pdbx_seq_one_letter_code
_entity_poly.pdbx_strand_id
1 'polypeptide(L)' 'MVTAWDPSDGKIHNYLADAHNHGGVWGSVPLWTIDCYEHAYFIDYGSDRKAYIQAVLNNVNWDAVNARYETIGR' A
#
# COMPACT_ATOMS: atom_id res chain seq x y z
N MET A 1 -2.43 -4.73 -0.24
CA MET A 1 -1.99 -4.25 1.10
C MET A 1 -1.98 -2.73 1.06
N VAL A 2 -2.45 -2.07 2.10
CA VAL A 2 -2.50 -0.61 2.20
C VAL A 2 -1.65 -0.17 3.38
N THR A 3 -0.70 0.74 3.16
CA THR A 3 0.01 1.42 4.24
C THR A 3 -0.67 2.75 4.50
N ALA A 4 -1.07 2.98 5.74
CA ALA A 4 -1.83 4.16 6.13
C ALA A 4 -1.36 4.72 7.46
N TRP A 5 -1.53 6.02 7.65
CA TRP A 5 -1.36 6.68 8.93
C TRP A 5 -2.67 6.61 9.73
N ASP A 6 -2.59 6.22 10.99
CA ASP A 6 -3.73 6.14 11.90
C ASP A 6 -3.73 7.36 12.85
N PRO A 7 -4.73 8.25 12.77
CA PRO A 7 -4.82 9.40 13.66
C PRO A 7 -5.07 9.05 15.13
N SER A 8 -5.59 7.85 15.41
CA SER A 8 -5.93 7.45 16.78
C SER A 8 -4.70 7.19 17.65
N ASP A 9 -3.60 6.72 17.04
CA ASP A 9 -2.33 6.47 17.73
C ASP A 9 -1.14 7.24 17.15
N GLY A 10 -1.35 7.99 16.07
CA GLY A 10 -0.35 8.81 15.40
C GLY A 10 0.71 8.03 14.63
N LYS A 11 0.52 6.73 14.38
CA LYS A 11 1.50 5.84 13.77
C LYS A 11 1.13 5.42 12.35
N ILE A 12 2.10 4.83 11.65
CA ILE A 12 1.91 4.25 10.32
C ILE A 12 1.76 2.73 10.49
N HIS A 13 0.74 2.16 9.85
CA HIS A 13 0.41 0.75 9.89
C HIS A 13 0.28 0.17 8.48
N ASN A 14 0.51 -1.14 8.37
CA ASN A 14 0.23 -1.91 7.17
C ASN A 14 -1.05 -2.72 7.39
N TYR A 15 -2.08 -2.43 6.62
CA TYR A 15 -3.34 -3.16 6.66
C TYR A 15 -3.44 -4.10 5.46
N LEU A 16 -3.85 -5.34 5.74
CA LEU A 16 -4.23 -6.28 4.70
C LEU A 16 -5.69 -6.02 4.34
N ALA A 17 -5.93 -5.82 3.05
CA ALA A 17 -7.27 -5.73 2.49
C ALA A 17 -7.44 -6.85 1.49
N ASP A 18 -8.66 -7.41 1.43
CA ASP A 18 -9.02 -8.50 0.53
C ASP A 18 -10.15 -8.07 -0.43
N ALA A 19 -10.17 -8.72 -1.60
CA ALA A 19 -10.90 -8.32 -2.79
C ALA A 19 -10.65 -6.86 -3.13
N HIS A 20 -11.52 -5.95 -2.66
CA HIS A 20 -11.38 -4.51 -2.84
C HIS A 20 -11.97 -3.70 -1.66
N ASN A 21 -12.61 -4.36 -0.70
CA ASN A 21 -13.45 -3.71 0.31
C ASN A 21 -13.41 -4.41 1.68
N HIS A 22 -12.75 -5.56 1.79
CA HIS A 22 -12.66 -6.29 3.05
C HIS A 22 -11.40 -5.86 3.81
N GLY A 23 -11.50 -5.66 5.13
CA GLY A 23 -10.36 -5.27 5.96
C GLY A 23 -9.96 -3.78 5.87
N GLY A 24 -10.82 -2.93 5.28
CA GLY A 24 -10.61 -1.48 5.27
C GLY A 24 -10.66 -0.89 6.68
N VAL A 25 -9.73 0.01 6.99
CA VAL A 25 -9.65 0.68 8.30
C VAL A 25 -10.19 2.11 8.19
N TRP A 26 -11.29 2.36 8.88
CA TRP A 26 -11.96 3.66 8.91
C TRP A 26 -11.14 4.69 9.70
N GLY A 27 -11.15 5.93 9.22
CA GLY A 27 -10.43 7.03 9.87
C GLY A 27 -8.92 7.03 9.62
N SER A 28 -8.36 6.00 8.98
CA SER A 28 -6.96 6.00 8.56
C SER A 28 -6.76 6.80 7.27
N VAL A 29 -5.57 7.40 7.11
CA VAL A 29 -5.18 8.14 5.90
C VAL A 29 -4.23 7.29 5.06
N PRO A 30 -4.64 6.79 3.88
CA PRO A 30 -3.80 5.94 3.05
C PRO A 30 -2.62 6.72 2.45
N LEU A 31 -1.42 6.15 2.56
CA LEU A 31 -0.17 6.73 2.04
C LEU A 31 0.27 6.06 0.73
N TRP A 32 0.20 4.74 0.69
CA TRP A 32 0.42 3.95 -0.53
C TRP A 32 -0.26 2.57 -0.45
N THR A 33 -0.37 1.91 -1.59
CA THR A 33 -0.96 0.58 -1.72
C THR A 33 -0.21 -0.26 -2.76
N ILE A 34 -0.27 -1.58 -2.60
CA ILE A 34 0.17 -2.56 -3.59
C ILE A 34 -0.95 -3.56 -3.84
N ASP A 35 -1.26 -3.78 -5.12
CA ASP A 35 -2.19 -4.82 -5.57
C ASP A 35 -1.44 -6.15 -5.66
N CYS A 36 -1.87 -7.14 -4.88
CA CYS A 36 -1.27 -8.47 -4.86
C CYS A 36 -2.17 -9.52 -5.53
N TYR A 37 -3.21 -9.09 -6.23
CA TYR A 37 -4.08 -9.96 -7.00
C TYR A 37 -3.41 -10.38 -8.31
N GLU A 38 -3.62 -11.61 -8.76
CA GLU A 38 -2.85 -12.21 -9.87
C GLU A 38 -2.91 -11.36 -11.15
N HIS A 39 -4.05 -10.71 -11.41
CA HIS A 39 -4.23 -9.84 -12.57
C HIS A 39 -3.23 -8.67 -12.68
N ALA A 40 -2.55 -8.31 -11.59
CA ALA A 40 -1.66 -7.16 -11.52
C ALA A 40 -0.22 -7.53 -11.92
N TYR A 41 0.12 -8.83 -11.93
CA TYR A 41 1.51 -9.27 -12.14
C TYR A 41 1.67 -10.57 -12.93
N PHE A 42 0.60 -11.35 -13.14
CA PHE A 42 0.74 -12.70 -13.71
C PHE A 42 1.28 -12.69 -15.15
N ILE A 43 1.04 -11.63 -15.92
CA ILE A 43 1.55 -11.51 -17.30
C ILE A 43 3.09 -11.43 -17.31
N ASP A 44 3.68 -10.65 -16.40
CA ASP A 44 5.12 -10.39 -16.39
C ASP A 44 5.91 -11.35 -15.50
N TYR A 45 5.30 -11.82 -14.40
CA TYR A 45 5.96 -12.60 -13.35
C TYR A 45 5.37 -14.01 -13.16
N GLY A 46 4.28 -14.36 -13.86
CA GLY A 46 3.60 -15.63 -13.69
C GLY A 46 3.19 -15.88 -12.24
N SER A 47 3.54 -17.05 -11.70
CA SER A 47 3.28 -17.40 -10.31
C SER A 47 4.26 -16.79 -9.30
N ASP A 48 5.32 -16.10 -9.75
CA ASP A 48 6.33 -15.50 -8.86
C ASP A 48 5.91 -14.12 -8.35
N ARG A 49 4.95 -14.13 -7.42
CA ARG A 49 4.52 -12.92 -6.71
C ARG A 49 5.67 -12.23 -5.96
N LYS A 50 6.69 -12.97 -5.54
CA LYS A 50 7.80 -12.40 -4.75
C LYS A 50 8.67 -11.49 -5.64
N ALA A 51 8.96 -11.92 -6.87
CA ALA A 51 9.67 -11.10 -7.84
C ALA A 51 8.90 -9.81 -8.17
N TYR A 52 7.58 -9.90 -8.34
CA TYR A 52 6.72 -8.73 -8.52
C TYR A 52 6.81 -7.75 -7.35
N ILE A 53 6.64 -8.22 -6.10
CA ILE A 53 6.71 -7.36 -4.91
C ILE A 53 8.06 -6.67 -4.82
N GLN A 54 9.16 -7.39 -5.09
CA GLN A 54 10.50 -6.79 -5.08
C GLN A 54 10.65 -5.70 -6.16
N ALA A 55 10.13 -5.94 -7.36
CA ALA A 55 10.15 -4.97 -8.44
C ALA A 55 9.33 -3.72 -8.09
N VAL A 56 8.14 -3.87 -7.49
CA VAL A 56 7.33 -2.75 -7.03
C VAL A 56 8.09 -1.94 -5.98
N LEU A 57 8.63 -2.59 -4.94
CA LEU A 57 9.37 -1.92 -3.87
C LEU A 57 10.58 -1.12 -4.39
N ASN A 58 11.26 -1.62 -5.42
CA ASN A 58 12.39 -0.94 -6.05
C ASN A 58 11.96 0.30 -6.88
N ASN A 59 10.68 0.40 -7.26
CA ASN A 59 10.15 1.46 -8.13
C ASN A 59 9.11 2.35 -7.43
N VAL A 60 8.93 2.22 -6.11
CA VAL A 60 8.02 3.09 -5.36
C VAL A 60 8.49 4.54 -5.45
N ASN A 61 7.57 5.44 -5.83
CA ASN A 61 7.79 6.87 -5.75
C ASN A 61 7.63 7.36 -4.30
N TRP A 62 8.72 7.30 -3.53
CA TRP A 62 8.73 7.71 -2.13
C TRP A 62 8.46 9.21 -1.94
N ASP A 63 8.83 10.06 -2.89
CA ASP A 63 8.56 11.50 -2.82
C ASP A 63 7.06 11.76 -2.81
N ALA A 64 6.28 11.05 -3.64
CA ALA A 64 4.83 11.14 -3.64
C ALA A 64 4.21 10.62 -2.34
N VAL A 65 4.76 9.55 -1.75
CA VAL A 65 4.31 9.01 -0.46
C VAL A 65 4.58 10.02 0.66
N ASN A 66 5.77 10.61 0.68
CA ASN A 66 6.17 11.63 1.66
C ASN A 66 5.31 12.89 1.51
N ALA A 67 5.06 13.36 0.29
CA ALA A 67 4.21 14.51 0.05
C ALA A 67 2.79 14.29 0.61
N ARG A 68 2.20 13.09 0.44
CA ARG A 68 0.92 12.75 1.08
C ARG A 68 1.03 12.80 2.60
N TYR A 69 2.08 12.22 3.17
CA TYR A 69 2.32 12.22 4.61
C TYR A 69 2.49 13.63 5.21
N GLU A 70 3.03 14.58 4.45
CA GLU A 70 3.16 15.99 4.86
C GLU A 70 1.83 16.75 4.82
N THR A 71 0.88 16.37 3.97
CA THR A 71 -0.46 16.98 3.96
C THR A 71 -1.30 16.63 5.19
N ILE A 72 -0.91 15.59 5.93
CA ILE A 72 -1.53 15.24 7.21
C ILE A 72 -1.07 16.30 8.21
N GLY A 73 -1.83 17.38 8.34
CA GLY A 73 -1.59 18.47 9.29
C GLY A 73 -1.55 17.91 10.71
N ARG A 74 -0.34 17.83 11.26
CA ARG A 74 -0.05 17.29 12.59
C ARG A 74 -0.24 18.36 13.65
#